data_AF-A0A917EKV5-F1
#
_entry.id   AF-A0A917EKV5-F1
#
_cell.length_a   1.000
_cell.length_b   1.000
_cell.length_c   1.000
_cell.angle_alpha   90.00
_cell.angle_beta   90.00
_cell.angle_gamma   90.00
#
_symmetry.space_group_name_H-M   'P 1'
#
loop_
_entity.id
_entity.type
_entity.pdbx_description
1 polymer ?
#
loop_
_entity_poly.entity_id
_entity_poly.type
_entity_poly.pdbx_seq_one_letter_code
_entity_poly.pdbx_strand_id
1 'polypeptide(L)'
;MKKMMPLLFVFVLSLTGIYAPSASAGNPKAAVTHSETGEDLIYHVLMEKKDVHLSPSNQSVQMVLYPGEKTTPKAALFKIKTSVGPRWVEYDEYGDMINLPERFNATMGELYLDRRTKTWENATTNRTDKDAVSFNPQTVTATQVWYKIDTRMGEKWIGYNL
;
A
#
# COMPACT_ATOMS: atom_id res chain seq x y z
N MET A 1 -8.26 55.31 35.84
CA MET A 1 -9.27 54.46 35.17
C MET A 1 -8.83 54.23 33.73
N LYS A 2 -8.55 52.98 33.35
CA LYS A 2 -8.03 52.59 32.03
C LYS A 2 -9.16 52.66 30.98
N LYS A 3 -8.94 53.35 29.86
CA LYS A 3 -9.84 53.31 28.69
C LYS A 3 -9.28 52.30 27.70
N MET A 4 -10.11 51.32 27.34
CA MET A 4 -9.80 50.21 26.45
C MET A 4 -9.78 50.68 24.98
N MET A 5 -8.78 50.21 24.25
CA MET A 5 -8.57 50.44 22.82
C MET A 5 -9.35 49.39 21.99
N PRO A 6 -9.92 49.72 20.83
CA PRO A 6 -10.66 48.76 20.02
C PRO A 6 -9.69 47.87 19.22
N LEU A 7 -9.96 46.56 19.25
CA LEU A 7 -9.18 45.54 18.54
C LEU A 7 -9.62 45.47 17.07
N LEU A 8 -8.69 45.72 16.16
CA LEU A 8 -8.86 45.60 14.72
C LEU A 8 -8.88 44.11 14.32
N PHE A 9 -9.96 43.63 13.70
CA PHE A 9 -10.01 42.29 13.10
C PHE A 9 -9.39 42.34 11.70
N VAL A 10 -8.22 41.74 11.53
CA VAL A 10 -7.61 41.52 10.21
C VAL A 10 -8.09 40.16 9.69
N PHE A 11 -8.71 40.18 8.50
CA PHE A 11 -9.08 39.00 7.73
C PHE A 11 -7.80 38.31 7.24
N VAL A 12 -7.55 37.08 7.69
CA VAL A 12 -6.48 36.23 7.13
C VAL A 12 -7.10 35.33 6.08
N LEU A 13 -6.76 35.59 4.83
CA LEU A 13 -7.06 34.73 3.68
C LEU A 13 -6.26 33.43 3.83
N SER A 14 -6.89 32.33 4.20
CA SER A 14 -6.22 31.02 4.23
C SER A 14 -6.19 30.43 2.81
N LEU A 15 -5.14 30.73 2.05
CA LEU A 15 -4.73 29.85 0.95
C LEU A 15 -4.09 28.60 1.57
N THR A 16 -4.89 27.58 1.85
CA THR A 16 -4.32 26.22 1.97
C THR A 16 -4.26 25.66 0.56
N GLY A 17 -3.08 25.82 -0.04
CA GLY A 17 -2.77 25.30 -1.36
C GLY A 17 -3.16 23.83 -1.48
N ILE A 18 -3.65 23.47 -2.66
CA ILE A 18 -3.70 22.08 -3.12
C ILE A 18 -2.26 21.57 -3.03
N TYR A 19 -1.94 20.85 -1.96
CA TYR A 19 -0.76 20.03 -1.91
C TYR A 19 -0.95 18.98 -3.00
N ALA A 20 -0.38 19.22 -4.17
CA ALA A 20 0.01 18.12 -5.03
C ALA A 20 1.01 17.31 -4.18
N PRO A 21 0.70 16.06 -3.79
CA PRO A 21 1.65 15.25 -3.07
C PRO A 21 2.92 15.18 -3.94
N SER A 22 4.06 15.59 -3.38
CA SER A 22 5.36 15.33 -3.96
C SER A 22 5.38 13.85 -4.34
N ALA A 23 5.47 13.57 -5.65
CA ALA A 23 5.41 12.22 -6.19
C ALA A 23 6.32 11.31 -5.35
N SER A 24 5.73 10.28 -4.73
CA SER A 24 6.54 9.16 -4.25
C SER A 24 7.28 8.63 -5.46
N ALA A 25 8.58 8.41 -5.34
CA ALA A 25 9.34 7.77 -6.40
C ALA A 25 8.94 6.28 -6.41
N GLY A 26 7.78 5.99 -7.01
CA GLY A 26 7.23 4.65 -7.10
C GLY A 26 8.23 3.65 -7.66
N ASN A 27 7.93 2.37 -7.51
CA ASN A 27 8.80 1.29 -7.95
C ASN A 27 8.10 0.45 -9.02
N PRO A 28 8.39 0.65 -10.32
CA PRO A 28 7.78 -0.14 -11.39
C PRO A 28 8.08 -1.63 -11.26
N LYS A 29 9.15 -2.02 -10.55
CA LYS A 29 9.48 -3.42 -10.28
C LYS A 29 8.50 -4.09 -9.33
N ALA A 30 7.60 -3.34 -8.69
CA ALA A 30 6.53 -3.89 -7.86
C ALA A 30 5.24 -4.14 -8.65
N ALA A 31 5.19 -3.85 -9.96
CA ALA A 31 3.97 -3.99 -10.74
C ALA A 31 3.45 -5.43 -10.75
N VAL A 32 2.12 -5.56 -10.70
CA VAL A 32 1.38 -6.81 -10.93
C VAL A 32 0.58 -6.68 -12.21
N THR A 33 0.29 -7.79 -12.88
CA THR A 33 -0.39 -7.81 -14.19
C THR A 33 -1.43 -8.92 -14.22
N HIS A 34 -2.53 -8.73 -14.95
CA HIS A 34 -3.52 -9.78 -15.18
C HIS A 34 -2.90 -10.97 -15.92
N SER A 35 -3.28 -12.19 -15.54
CA SER A 35 -2.94 -13.34 -16.37
C SER A 35 -3.81 -13.37 -17.62
N GLU A 36 -3.21 -13.73 -18.76
CA GLU A 36 -3.91 -13.90 -20.03
C GLU A 36 -4.61 -15.27 -20.11
N THR A 37 -4.27 -16.22 -19.25
CA THR A 37 -4.66 -17.64 -19.37
C THR A 37 -5.83 -18.05 -18.46
N GLY A 38 -6.40 -17.14 -17.66
CA GLY A 38 -7.59 -17.39 -16.83
C GLY A 38 -7.41 -18.32 -15.61
N GLU A 39 -6.29 -19.02 -15.49
CA GLU A 39 -6.00 -19.91 -14.34
C GLU A 39 -5.49 -19.16 -13.10
N ASP A 40 -4.65 -18.13 -13.30
CA ASP A 40 -4.20 -17.20 -12.27
C ASP A 40 -4.90 -15.85 -12.49
N LEU A 41 -5.40 -15.19 -11.44
CA LEU A 41 -6.08 -13.90 -11.61
C LEU A 41 -5.09 -12.76 -11.90
N ILE A 42 -3.92 -12.79 -11.25
CA ILE A 42 -2.82 -11.86 -11.45
C ILE A 42 -1.46 -12.57 -11.29
N TYR A 43 -0.40 -12.03 -11.88
CA TYR A 43 0.96 -12.47 -11.64
C TYR A 43 1.92 -11.29 -11.44
N HIS A 44 3.08 -11.63 -10.91
CA HIS A 44 4.19 -10.72 -10.69
C HIS A 44 5.48 -11.33 -11.24
N VAL A 45 6.19 -10.57 -12.09
CA VAL A 45 7.50 -10.98 -12.64
C VAL A 45 8.61 -10.29 -11.86
N LEU A 46 9.52 -11.07 -11.29
CA LEU A 46 10.66 -10.54 -10.60
C LEU A 46 11.63 -9.88 -11.58
N MET A 47 11.79 -8.56 -11.50
CA MET A 47 12.76 -7.83 -12.32
C MET A 47 14.15 -7.77 -11.68
N GLU A 48 14.27 -8.17 -10.43
CA GLU A 48 15.50 -8.17 -9.65
C GLU A 48 15.51 -9.33 -8.65
N LYS A 49 16.68 -9.63 -8.10
CA LYS A 49 16.82 -10.57 -6.99
C LYS A 49 15.95 -10.11 -5.81
N LYS A 50 15.16 -11.00 -5.23
CA LYS A 50 14.31 -10.70 -4.07
C LYS A 50 14.54 -11.65 -2.92
N ASP A 51 14.76 -11.06 -1.75
CA ASP A 51 14.70 -11.78 -0.50
C ASP A 51 13.24 -12.14 -0.18
N VAL A 52 13.06 -13.37 0.29
CA VAL A 52 11.78 -13.93 0.67
C VAL A 52 11.74 -13.99 2.19
N HIS A 53 10.72 -13.39 2.79
CA HIS A 53 10.60 -13.20 4.23
C HIS A 53 9.44 -13.99 4.82
N LEU A 54 9.46 -14.17 6.15
CA LEU A 54 8.39 -14.84 6.87
C LEU A 54 7.10 -13.99 6.88
N SER A 55 7.21 -12.69 7.13
CA SER A 55 6.10 -11.74 7.03
C SER A 55 6.61 -10.29 6.90
N PRO A 56 5.76 -9.32 6.55
CA PRO A 56 6.16 -7.91 6.53
C PRO A 56 6.60 -7.38 7.91
N SER A 57 6.06 -7.97 8.98
CA SER A 57 6.43 -7.67 10.38
C SER A 57 7.61 -8.49 10.91
N ASN A 58 8.01 -9.56 10.21
CA ASN A 58 9.17 -10.39 10.52
C ASN A 58 9.98 -10.65 9.24
N GLN A 59 10.95 -9.77 9.01
CA GLN A 59 11.74 -9.75 7.78
C GLN A 59 12.92 -10.74 7.79
N SER A 60 12.87 -11.79 8.61
CA SER A 60 13.88 -12.86 8.57
C SER A 60 13.90 -13.51 7.18
N VAL A 61 15.03 -13.40 6.49
CA VAL A 61 15.21 -13.97 5.13
C VAL A 61 15.18 -15.49 5.21
N GLN A 62 14.27 -16.09 4.44
CA GLN A 62 14.07 -17.53 4.37
C GLN A 62 14.72 -18.12 3.11
N MET A 63 14.61 -17.41 1.99
CA MET A 63 15.25 -17.77 0.73
C MET A 63 15.38 -16.54 -0.18
N VAL A 64 15.90 -16.77 -1.38
CA VAL A 64 16.05 -15.76 -2.42
C VAL A 64 15.40 -16.29 -3.70
N LEU A 65 14.67 -15.41 -4.40
CA LEU A 65 14.20 -15.62 -5.76
C LEU A 65 15.01 -14.77 -6.73
N TYR A 66 15.13 -15.23 -7.97
CA TYR A 66 15.95 -14.61 -9.00
C TYR A 66 15.12 -13.88 -10.07
N PRO A 67 15.72 -12.92 -10.80
CA PRO A 67 15.03 -12.23 -11.87
C PRO A 67 14.49 -13.19 -12.93
N GLY A 68 13.33 -12.87 -13.51
CA GLY A 68 12.64 -13.66 -14.53
C GLY A 68 11.67 -14.70 -13.97
N GLU A 69 11.74 -15.01 -12.68
CA GLU A 69 10.76 -15.87 -12.03
C GLU A 69 9.37 -15.19 -11.98
N LYS A 70 8.33 -15.95 -12.33
CA LYS A 70 6.93 -15.56 -12.23
C LYS A 70 6.37 -16.06 -10.90
N THR A 71 5.67 -15.19 -10.19
CA THR A 71 4.97 -15.51 -8.94
C THR A 71 3.49 -15.15 -9.07
N THR A 72 2.63 -15.86 -8.34
CA THR A 72 1.19 -15.58 -8.26
C THR A 72 0.89 -15.05 -6.85
N PRO A 73 0.73 -13.72 -6.68
CA PRO A 73 0.38 -13.15 -5.39
C PRO A 73 -1.01 -13.63 -4.91
N LYS A 74 -1.07 -14.20 -3.71
CA LYS A 74 -2.31 -14.60 -3.02
C LYS A 74 -2.90 -13.50 -2.16
N ALA A 75 -2.05 -12.60 -1.69
CA ALA A 75 -2.44 -11.42 -0.93
C ALA A 75 -1.43 -10.31 -1.15
N ALA A 76 -1.85 -9.07 -0.92
CA ALA A 76 -0.99 -7.90 -0.91
C ALA A 76 -1.24 -7.04 0.32
N LEU A 77 -0.16 -6.51 0.90
CA LEU A 77 -0.19 -5.56 1.99
C LEU A 77 0.51 -4.27 1.57
N PHE A 78 -0.21 -3.15 1.59
CA PHE A 78 0.33 -1.85 1.26
C PHE A 78 0.46 -0.99 2.51
N LYS A 79 1.61 -0.33 2.67
CA LYS A 79 1.77 0.73 3.66
C LYS A 79 1.50 2.07 2.99
N ILE A 80 0.40 2.71 3.37
CA ILE A 80 -0.08 3.96 2.78
C ILE A 80 0.14 5.15 3.70
N LYS A 81 0.36 6.33 3.13
CA LYS A 81 0.34 7.60 3.86
C LYS A 81 -1.11 8.03 4.07
N THR A 82 -1.46 8.38 5.30
CA THR A 82 -2.79 8.90 5.63
C THR A 82 -2.67 10.12 6.56
N SER A 83 -3.76 10.87 6.73
CA SER A 83 -3.83 12.01 7.66
C SER A 83 -3.63 11.62 9.13
N VAL A 84 -3.87 10.35 9.49
CA VAL A 84 -3.67 9.81 10.85
C VAL A 84 -2.37 9.00 10.97
N GLY A 85 -1.42 9.25 10.06
CA GLY A 85 -0.13 8.57 10.00
C GLY A 85 -0.10 7.39 9.02
N PRO A 86 1.04 6.69 8.92
CA PRO A 86 1.15 5.51 8.06
C PRO A 86 0.20 4.41 8.50
N ARG A 87 -0.53 3.81 7.56
CA ARG A 87 -1.46 2.71 7.81
C ARG A 87 -1.24 1.58 6.82
N TRP A 88 -1.63 0.37 7.18
CA TRP A 88 -1.60 -0.81 6.33
C TRP A 88 -2.99 -1.10 5.78
N VAL A 89 -3.06 -1.47 4.49
CA VAL A 89 -4.26 -1.98 3.83
C VAL A 89 -3.95 -3.34 3.22
N GLU A 90 -4.94 -4.22 3.22
CA GLU A 90 -4.83 -5.60 2.77
C GLU A 90 -5.75 -5.85 1.57
N TYR A 91 -5.24 -6.63 0.64
CA TYR A 91 -5.95 -7.20 -0.51
C TYR A 91 -5.74 -8.71 -0.45
N ASP A 92 -6.82 -9.48 -0.45
CA ASP A 92 -6.76 -10.95 -0.34
C ASP A 92 -7.34 -11.66 -1.58
N GLU A 93 -7.11 -12.97 -1.63
CA GLU A 93 -7.54 -13.86 -2.71
C GLU A 93 -9.06 -13.90 -2.90
N TYR A 94 -9.86 -13.51 -1.90
CA TYR A 94 -11.31 -13.70 -1.88
C TYR A 94 -12.12 -12.58 -2.56
N GLY A 95 -11.45 -11.67 -3.29
CA GLY A 95 -12.16 -10.81 -4.25
C GLY A 95 -11.48 -9.49 -4.60
N ASP A 96 -10.47 -9.07 -3.84
CA ASP A 96 -9.82 -7.77 -4.07
C ASP A 96 -8.56 -7.86 -4.93
N MET A 97 -7.85 -9.00 -4.87
CA MET A 97 -6.59 -9.17 -5.61
C MET A 97 -6.74 -9.12 -7.13
N ILE A 98 -7.88 -9.58 -7.68
CA ILE A 98 -8.10 -9.59 -9.14
C ILE A 98 -8.01 -8.20 -9.77
N ASN A 99 -8.50 -7.18 -9.06
CA ASN A 99 -8.54 -5.81 -9.55
C ASN A 99 -7.30 -5.00 -9.13
N LEU A 100 -6.32 -5.64 -8.49
CA LEU A 100 -5.14 -4.93 -8.01
C LEU A 100 -4.33 -4.27 -9.13
N PRO A 101 -4.15 -4.87 -10.33
CA PRO A 101 -3.44 -4.21 -11.42
C PRO A 101 -4.09 -2.90 -11.89
N GLU A 102 -5.41 -2.76 -11.78
CA GLU A 102 -6.11 -1.52 -12.15
C GLU A 102 -6.08 -0.48 -11.01
N ARG A 103 -5.92 -0.93 -9.76
CA ARG A 103 -5.93 -0.07 -8.57
C ARG A 103 -4.56 0.39 -8.15
N PHE A 104 -3.49 -0.33 -8.48
CA PHE A 104 -2.14 -0.04 -8.03
C PHE A 104 -1.24 0.39 -9.19
N ASN A 105 -0.89 1.68 -9.20
CA ASN A 105 0.12 2.21 -10.10
C ASN A 105 1.49 2.18 -9.39
N ALA A 106 2.23 1.08 -9.60
CA ALA A 106 3.52 0.86 -8.99
C ALA A 106 4.55 1.95 -9.34
N THR A 107 4.51 2.47 -10.57
CA THR A 107 5.41 3.52 -11.06
C THR A 107 5.23 4.83 -10.31
N MET A 108 4.00 5.15 -9.91
CA MET A 108 3.68 6.39 -9.17
C MET A 108 3.58 6.17 -7.65
N GLY A 109 3.59 4.92 -7.20
CA GLY A 109 3.31 4.58 -5.81
C GLY A 109 1.88 4.97 -5.41
N GLU A 110 0.94 4.93 -6.35
CA GLU A 110 -0.46 5.30 -6.10
C GLU A 110 -1.34 4.04 -5.97
N LEU A 111 -2.22 4.07 -4.99
CA LEU A 111 -3.20 3.01 -4.75
C LEU A 111 -4.60 3.62 -4.68
N TYR A 112 -5.50 3.17 -5.54
CA TYR A 112 -6.90 3.56 -5.54
C TYR A 112 -7.70 2.65 -4.61
N LEU A 113 -8.22 3.24 -3.53
CA LEU A 113 -9.22 2.62 -2.66
C LEU A 113 -10.58 2.90 -3.30
N ASP A 114 -11.20 1.89 -3.89
CA ASP A 114 -12.46 2.00 -4.65
C ASP A 114 -13.72 1.91 -3.78
N ARG A 115 -13.56 1.46 -2.54
CA ARG A 115 -14.62 1.28 -1.56
C ARG A 115 -14.19 1.82 -0.20
N ARG A 116 -15.11 1.76 0.76
CA ARG A 116 -14.75 2.07 2.15
C ARG A 116 -13.80 0.99 2.66
N THR A 117 -12.55 1.36 2.91
CA THR A 117 -11.48 0.40 3.17
C THR A 117 -10.97 0.53 4.60
N LYS A 118 -10.93 -0.59 5.32
CA LYS A 118 -10.33 -0.68 6.66
C LYS A 118 -8.80 -0.67 6.53
N THR A 119 -8.17 -0.03 7.49
CA THR A 119 -6.72 0.09 7.57
C THR A 119 -6.26 -0.06 9.01
N TRP A 120 -5.00 -0.42 9.21
CA TRP A 120 -4.46 -0.78 10.52
C TRP A 120 -3.06 -0.22 10.75
N GLU A 121 -2.61 -0.16 11.99
CA GLU A 121 -1.28 0.40 12.32
C GLU A 121 -0.14 -0.55 11.97
N ASN A 122 -0.38 -1.86 12.08
CA ASN A 122 0.65 -2.89 11.95
C ASN A 122 0.41 -3.79 10.74
N ALA A 123 1.49 -4.36 10.19
CA ALA A 123 1.46 -5.23 9.01
C ALA A 123 1.03 -6.68 9.29
N THR A 124 0.48 -6.97 10.47
CA THR A 124 0.11 -8.33 10.89
C THR A 124 -1.19 -8.78 10.22
N THR A 125 -1.36 -10.07 9.95
CA THR A 125 -2.61 -10.61 9.39
C THR A 125 -3.64 -10.98 10.47
N ASN A 126 -3.21 -11.15 11.73
CA ASN A 126 -4.11 -11.37 12.88
C ASN A 126 -4.54 -10.05 13.50
N ARG A 127 -5.33 -9.25 12.78
CA ARG A 127 -5.82 -7.96 13.26
C ARG A 127 -7.21 -8.08 13.85
N THR A 128 -7.47 -7.30 14.89
CA THR A 128 -8.85 -7.12 15.39
C THR A 128 -9.42 -5.81 14.85
N ASP A 129 -10.72 -5.77 14.65
CA ASP A 129 -11.43 -4.59 14.14
C ASP A 129 -11.40 -3.38 15.09
N LYS A 130 -11.01 -3.59 16.36
CA LYS A 130 -11.01 -2.54 17.39
C LYS A 130 -10.07 -1.37 17.08
N ASP A 131 -8.99 -1.61 16.33
CA ASP A 131 -7.97 -0.62 15.98
C ASP A 131 -8.03 -0.18 14.51
N ALA A 132 -9.08 -0.61 13.79
CA ALA A 132 -9.22 -0.32 12.38
C ALA A 132 -9.74 1.10 12.14
N VAL A 133 -9.07 1.85 11.26
CA VAL A 133 -9.56 3.13 10.75
C VAL A 133 -10.06 2.91 9.32
N SER A 134 -11.26 3.39 9.03
CA SER A 134 -11.86 3.26 7.69
C SER A 134 -11.73 4.54 6.89
N PHE A 135 -11.30 4.42 5.64
CA PHE A 135 -11.23 5.52 4.68
C PHE A 135 -12.31 5.37 3.61
N ASN A 136 -12.90 6.48 3.19
CA ASN A 136 -13.77 6.52 2.01
C ASN A 136 -12.94 6.31 0.72
N PRO A 137 -13.60 5.97 -0.40
CA PRO A 137 -12.91 5.80 -1.68
C PRO A 137 -12.06 7.02 -2.03
N GLN A 138 -10.79 6.79 -2.34
CA GLN A 138 -9.80 7.82 -2.69
C GLN A 138 -8.52 7.19 -3.23
N THR A 139 -7.72 7.99 -3.94
CA THR A 139 -6.33 7.64 -4.26
C THR A 139 -5.43 8.00 -3.09
N VAL A 140 -4.59 7.06 -2.66
CA VAL A 140 -3.59 7.25 -1.61
C VAL A 140 -2.19 6.97 -2.12
N THR A 141 -1.18 7.54 -1.46
CA THR A 141 0.22 7.22 -1.74
C THR A 141 0.64 6.01 -0.93
N ALA A 142 1.02 4.93 -1.61
CA ALA A 142 1.69 3.77 -1.04
C ALA A 142 3.20 4.03 -0.96
N THR A 143 3.82 3.60 0.14
CA THR A 143 5.26 3.71 0.43
C THR A 143 5.95 2.37 0.47
N GLN A 144 5.19 1.29 0.70
CA GLN A 144 5.67 -0.07 0.65
C GLN A 144 4.55 -0.97 0.14
N VAL A 145 4.92 -2.04 -0.55
CA VAL A 145 4.01 -3.15 -0.87
C VAL A 145 4.70 -4.48 -0.59
N TRP A 146 3.92 -5.42 -0.08
CA TRP A 146 4.33 -6.78 0.17
C TRP A 146 3.37 -7.75 -0.50
N TYR A 147 3.90 -8.76 -1.19
CA TYR A 147 3.11 -9.80 -1.84
C TYR A 147 3.33 -11.13 -1.14
N LYS A 148 2.23 -11.80 -0.79
CA LYS A 148 2.23 -13.17 -0.29
C LYS A 148 2.25 -14.11 -1.48
N ILE A 149 3.25 -14.99 -1.56
CA ILE A 149 3.47 -15.90 -2.68
C ILE A 149 3.66 -17.33 -2.17
N ASP A 150 3.36 -18.30 -3.01
CA ASP A 150 3.71 -19.70 -2.76
C ASP A 150 5.19 -19.94 -3.04
N THR A 151 5.84 -20.68 -2.14
CA THR A 151 7.22 -21.13 -2.31
C THR A 151 7.35 -22.58 -1.89
N ARG A 152 8.50 -23.21 -2.20
CA ARG A 152 8.82 -24.56 -1.74
C ARG A 152 8.87 -24.73 -0.21
N MET A 153 8.89 -23.63 0.55
CA MET A 153 8.86 -23.63 2.02
C MET A 153 7.50 -23.17 2.57
N GLY A 154 6.45 -23.27 1.75
CA GLY A 154 5.11 -22.75 2.03
C GLY A 154 4.98 -21.28 1.68
N GLU A 155 3.88 -20.67 2.13
CA GLU A 155 3.58 -19.27 1.83
C GLU A 155 4.60 -18.33 2.50
N LYS A 156 5.09 -17.36 1.75
CA LYS A 156 6.09 -16.37 2.18
C LYS A 156 5.81 -15.02 1.55
N TRP A 157 6.59 -14.01 1.93
CA TRP A 157 6.39 -12.63 1.48
C TRP A 157 7.61 -12.05 0.77
N ILE A 158 7.38 -11.30 -0.31
CA ILE A 158 8.37 -10.44 -0.96
C ILE A 158 7.95 -8.98 -0.80
N GLY A 159 8.92 -8.08 -0.62
CA GLY A 159 8.67 -6.67 -0.31
C GLY A 159 9.30 -5.69 -1.31
N TYR A 160 8.64 -4.55 -1.47
CA TYR A 160 9.08 -3.41 -2.26
C TYR A 160 8.89 -2.11 -1.48
N ASN A 161 9.89 -1.24 -1.53
CA ASN A 161 9.74 0.17 -1.20
C ASN A 161 9.31 0.93 -2.48
N LEU A 162 8.44 1.92 -2.31
CA LEU A 162 7.81 2.77 -3.34
C LEU A 162 8.09 4.26 -3.07
#